data_AF-A0A1Y3MD36-F1
#
_entry.id   AF-A0A1Y3MD36-F1
#
_cell.length_a   1.000
_cell.length_b   1.000
_cell.length_c   1.000
_cell.angle_alpha   90.00
_cell.angle_beta   90.00
_cell.angle_gamma   90.00
#
_symmetry.space_group_name_H-M   'P 1'
#
loop_
_entity.id
_entity.type
_entity.pdbx_description
1 polymer ?
#
loop_
_entity_poly.entity_id
_entity_poly.type
_entity_poly.pdbx_seq_one_letter_code
_entity_poly.pdbx_strand_id
1 'polypeptide(L)' 'MANTYLKTPNSKYILTHLTIKEKIKLTIKGAFKKRYDAICEWLGIDNCIASQIWFFGTLGLSTFMIVATYLIAGFLYEF' A
#
# COMPACT_ATOMS: atom_id res chain seq x y z
N MET A 1 23.68 -8.81 -56.81
CA MET A 1 24.14 -8.26 -55.51
C MET A 1 22.96 -7.53 -54.88
N ALA A 2 22.17 -8.24 -54.08
CA ALA A 2 20.96 -7.72 -53.47
C ALA A 2 21.27 -7.15 -52.08
N ASN A 3 20.90 -5.90 -51.89
CA ASN A 3 21.04 -5.07 -50.72
C ASN A 3 20.05 -5.47 -49.62
N THR A 4 20.43 -6.42 -48.77
CA THR A 4 19.65 -6.82 -47.59
C THR A 4 19.80 -5.78 -46.46
N TYR A 5 19.14 -4.63 -46.58
CA TYR A 5 19.03 -3.61 -45.52
C TYR A 5 17.80 -3.81 -44.62
N LEU A 6 17.49 -5.06 -44.26
CA LEU A 6 16.45 -5.35 -43.27
C LEU A 6 17.06 -6.09 -42.08
N LYS A 7 17.62 -5.33 -41.14
CA LYS A 7 17.73 -5.75 -39.74
C LYS A 7 18.00 -4.56 -38.84
N THR A 8 17.00 -3.70 -38.67
CA THR A 8 16.79 -3.08 -37.36
C THR A 8 16.03 -4.09 -36.51
N PRO A 9 16.65 -4.80 -35.56
CA PRO A 9 15.88 -5.35 -34.47
C PRO A 9 15.40 -4.12 -33.69
N ASN A 10 14.21 -3.64 -34.02
CA ASN A 10 13.47 -2.67 -33.24
C ASN A 10 13.03 -3.38 -31.94
N SER A 11 14.02 -3.82 -31.16
CA SER A 11 13.93 -3.99 -29.72
C SER A 11 13.92 -2.59 -29.12
N LYS A 12 12.99 -1.74 -29.58
CA LYS A 12 12.49 -0.70 -28.72
C LYS A 12 11.92 -1.46 -27.56
N TYR A 13 12.71 -1.51 -26.49
CA TYR A 13 12.34 -1.77 -25.12
C TYR A 13 10.87 -1.40 -25.04
N ILE A 14 10.00 -2.42 -24.90
CA ILE A 14 8.60 -2.21 -24.59
C ILE A 14 8.67 -1.59 -23.20
N LEU A 15 8.94 -0.29 -23.16
CA LEU A 15 8.87 0.53 -21.98
C LEU A 15 7.45 0.31 -21.57
N THR A 16 7.26 -0.53 -20.55
CA THR A 16 5.94 -0.99 -20.15
C THR A 16 5.24 0.28 -19.73
N HIS A 17 4.46 0.85 -20.64
CA HIS A 17 3.77 2.09 -20.40
C HIS A 17 2.71 1.66 -19.40
N LEU A 18 3.03 1.87 -18.11
CA LEU A 18 2.07 1.71 -17.05
C LEU A 18 0.91 2.60 -17.46
N THR A 19 -0.24 1.98 -17.65
CA THR A 19 -1.46 2.70 -17.93
C THR A 19 -1.66 3.74 -16.83
N ILE A 20 -2.35 4.84 -17.13
CA ILE A 20 -2.54 5.94 -16.15
C ILE A 20 -3.05 5.40 -14.81
N LYS A 21 -3.92 4.38 -14.84
CA LYS A 21 -4.42 3.66 -13.64
C LYS A 21 -3.32 2.97 -12.85
N GLU A 22 -2.38 2.29 -13.51
CA GLU A 22 -1.28 1.60 -12.84
C GLU A 22 -0.23 2.57 -12.30
N LYS A 23 0.05 3.68 -13.01
CA LYS A 23 0.90 4.75 -12.48
C LYS A 23 0.31 5.36 -11.22
N ILE A 24 -0.98 5.68 -11.22
CA ILE A 24 -1.68 6.21 -10.04
C ILE A 24 -1.60 5.19 -8.89
N LYS A 25 -1.89 3.91 -9.14
CA LYS A 25 -1.79 2.84 -8.12
C LYS A 25 -0.38 2.73 -7.54
N LEU A 26 0.66 2.83 -8.37
CA LEU A 26 2.06 2.73 -7.96
C LEU A 26 2.49 3.97 -7.16
N THR A 27 2.05 5.16 -7.55
CA THR A 27 2.27 6.41 -6.80
C THR A 27 1.58 6.38 -5.45
N ILE A 28 0.31 5.92 -5.38
CA ILE A 28 -0.42 5.76 -4.13
C ILE A 28 0.28 4.73 -3.24
N LYS A 29 0.64 3.57 -3.78
CA LYS A 29 1.36 2.52 -3.03
C LYS A 29 2.70 3.04 -2.49
N GLY A 30 3.44 3.81 -3.28
CA GLY A 30 4.71 4.42 -2.86
C GLY A 30 4.53 5.47 -1.77
N ALA A 31 3.50 6.31 -1.87
CA ALA A 31 3.17 7.31 -0.84
C ALA A 31 2.73 6.65 0.47
N PHE A 32 1.89 5.61 0.38
CA PHE A 32 1.47 4.81 1.54
C PHE A 32 2.65 4.12 2.20
N LYS A 33 3.55 3.50 1.42
CA LYS A 33 4.73 2.84 1.97
C LYS A 33 5.63 3.82 2.73
N LYS A 34 5.88 5.02 2.19
CA LYS A 34 6.69 6.04 2.88
C LYS A 34 6.08 6.48 4.21
N ARG A 35 4.77 6.71 4.25
CA ARG A 35 4.08 7.09 5.50
C ARG A 35 4.05 5.95 6.50
N TYR A 36 3.85 4.72 6.00
CA TYR A 36 3.83 3.54 6.84
C TYR A 36 5.20 3.26 7.46
N ASP A 37 6.27 3.32 6.68
CA ASP A 37 7.64 3.19 7.15
C ASP A 37 7.97 4.27 8.20
N ALA A 38 7.60 5.53 7.95
CA ALA A 38 7.82 6.63 8.92
C ALA A 38 7.04 6.45 10.23
N ILE A 39 5.80 5.94 10.17
CA ILE A 39 5.00 5.65 11.37
C ILE A 39 5.62 4.48 12.15
N CYS A 40 6.13 3.46 11.44
CA CYS A 40 6.75 2.30 12.08
C CYS A 40 8.09 2.66 12.73
N GLU A 41 8.88 3.52 12.09
CA GLU A 41 10.10 4.09 12.68
C GLU A 41 9.78 4.94 13.93
N TRP A 42 8.73 5.77 13.87
CA TRP A 42 8.29 6.57 15.01
C TRP A 42 7.78 5.74 16.19
N LEU A 43 7.14 4.60 15.90
CA LEU A 43 6.66 3.65 16.91
C LEU A 43 7.74 2.66 17.37
N GLY A 44 8.95 2.71 16.79
CA GLY A 44 10.05 1.78 17.12
C GLY A 44 9.78 0.33 16.73
N ILE A 45 8.92 0.10 15.72
CA ILE A 45 8.58 -1.25 15.26
C ILE A 45 9.63 -1.69 14.24
N ASP A 46 10.54 -2.55 14.67
CA ASP A 46 11.48 -3.21 13.76
C ASP A 46 10.73 -4.07 12.73
N ASN A 47 11.27 -4.09 11.50
CA ASN A 47 10.70 -4.50 10.21
C ASN A 47 10.20 -5.97 10.11
N CYS A 48 9.96 -6.65 11.24
CA CYS A 48 9.31 -7.95 11.31
C CYS A 48 7.80 -7.79 11.09
N ILE A 49 7.32 -8.30 9.94
CA ILE A 49 5.90 -8.30 9.57
C ILE A 49 5.03 -8.89 10.69
N ALA A 50 5.52 -9.92 11.40
CA ALA A 50 4.79 -10.52 12.52
C ALA A 50 4.63 -9.54 13.69
N SER A 51 5.71 -8.91 14.16
CA SER A 51 5.67 -7.93 15.25
C SER A 51 4.79 -6.72 14.90
N GLN A 52 4.84 -6.28 13.64
CA GLN A 52 4.03 -5.18 13.13
C GLN A 52 2.53 -5.52 13.11
N ILE A 53 2.16 -6.71 12.66
CA ILE A 53 0.76 -7.19 12.69
C ILE A 53 0.24 -7.31 14.13
N TRP A 54 1.07 -7.80 15.06
CA TRP A 54 0.69 -7.91 16.46
C TRP A 54 0.48 -6.54 17.12
N PHE A 55 1.36 -5.58 16.84
CA PHE A 55 1.26 -4.23 17.38
C PHE A 55 0.02 -3.49 16.85
N PHE A 56 -0.17 -3.47 15.52
CA PHE A 56 -1.36 -2.84 14.93
C PHE A 56 -2.64 -3.63 15.22
N GLY A 57 -2.56 -4.95 15.34
CA GLY A 57 -3.68 -5.80 15.68
C GLY A 57 -4.21 -5.51 17.09
N THR A 58 -3.33 -5.38 18.07
CA THR A 58 -3.73 -5.10 19.47
C THR A 58 -4.22 -3.67 19.66
N LEU A 59 -3.52 -2.67 19.12
CA LEU A 59 -3.96 -1.27 19.15
C LEU A 59 -5.24 -1.05 18.34
N GLY A 60 -5.33 -1.67 17.16
CA GLY A 60 -6.50 -1.61 16.31
C GLY A 60 -7.71 -2.27 16.95
N LEU A 61 -7.54 -3.47 17.52
CA LEU A 61 -8.61 -4.20 18.17
C LEU A 61 -9.12 -3.49 19.42
N SER A 62 -8.23 -2.96 20.26
CA SER A 62 -8.63 -2.19 21.46
C SER A 62 -9.41 -0.93 21.10
N THR A 63 -8.92 -0.16 20.12
CA THR A 63 -9.63 1.03 19.62
C THR A 63 -10.98 0.64 19.00
N PHE A 64 -11.00 -0.42 18.20
CA PHE A 64 -12.22 -0.92 17.57
C PHE A 64 -13.25 -1.36 18.61
N MET A 65 -12.83 -2.03 19.68
CA MET A 65 -13.73 -2.43 20.77
C MET A 65 -14.40 -1.21 21.41
N ILE A 66 -13.64 -0.16 21.72
CA ILE A 66 -14.18 1.07 22.29
C ILE A 66 -15.19 1.71 21.33
N VAL A 67 -14.82 1.87 20.06
CA VAL A 67 -15.71 2.45 19.04
C VAL A 67 -16.96 1.60 18.85
N ALA A 68 -16.82 0.28 18.78
CA ALA A 68 -17.94 -0.64 18.64
C ALA A 68 -18.87 -0.55 19.85
N THR A 69 -18.34 -0.51 21.07
CA THR A 69 -19.16 -0.32 22.27
C THR A 69 -19.91 1.01 22.22
N TYR A 70 -19.28 2.11 21.81
CA TYR A 70 -19.94 3.40 21.65
C TYR A 70 -21.04 3.37 20.58
N LEU A 71 -20.79 2.74 19.43
CA LEU A 71 -21.78 2.61 18.36
C LEU A 71 -22.97 1.75 18.78
N ILE A 72 -22.71 0.63 19.45
CA ILE A 72 -23.75 -0.26 19.98
C ILE A 72 -24.54 0.46 21.07
N ALA A 73 -23.87 1.16 21.99
CA ALA A 73 -24.54 1.93 23.02
C ALA A 73 -25.40 3.06 22.45
N GLY A 74 -24.88 3.81 21.47
CA GLY A 74 -25.65 4.86 20.78
C GLY A 74 -26.87 4.30 20.03
N PHE A 75 -26.74 3.11 19.44
CA PHE A 75 -27.84 2.44 18.75
C PHE A 75 -28.91 1.89 19.73
N LEU A 76 -28.50 1.29 20.85
CA LEU A 76 -29.43 0.68 21.82
C LEU A 76 -30.08 1.69 22.75
N TYR A 77 -29.37 2.75 23.11
CA TYR A 77 -29.81 3.72 24.12
C TYR A 77 -30.19 5.08 23.54
N GLU A 78 -30.22 5.24 22.20
CA GLU A 78 -30.58 6.48 21.47
C GLU A 78 -30.01 7.76 22.11
N PHE A 79 -28.68 7.84 22.19
CA PHE A 79 -27.97 9.05 22.62
C PHE A 79 -27.71 10.01 21.45
#